data_AF-A0A349LK47-F1
#
_entry.id   AF-A0A349LK47-F1
#
_cell.length_a   1.000
_cell.length_b   1.000
_cell.length_c   1.000
_cell.angle_alpha   90.00
_cell.angle_beta   90.00
_cell.angle_gamma   90.00
#
_symmetry.space_group_name_H-M   'P 1'
#
loop_
_entity.id
_entity.type
_entity.pdbx_description
1 polymer ?
#
loop_
_entity_poly.entity_id
_entity_poly.type
_entity_poly.pdbx_seq_one_letter_code
_entity_poly.pdbx_strand_id
1 'polypeptide(L)'
;MRFAITAFIAGGSLLLFLSQVPDNWVHLCVFIGVCSILAVHVFPQLGLVKKLAVLSLLFAVGFAWNARYAESRLENILSAELEGKEFTLTGRVAVLPQVGPLGAKFLRLRLIKLALEKRP
;
A
#
# COMPACT_ATOMS: atom_id res chain seq x y z
N MET A 1 13.70 9.59 20.10
CA MET A 1 12.27 9.63 19.71
C MET A 1 12.05 10.10 18.27
N ARG A 2 12.63 11.22 17.82
CA ARG A 2 12.45 11.74 16.44
C ARG A 2 12.78 10.73 15.34
N PHE A 3 13.94 10.04 15.43
CA PHE A 3 14.37 9.05 14.41
C PHE A 3 13.44 7.83 14.26
N ALA A 4 12.81 7.41 15.37
CA ALA A 4 11.88 6.29 15.37
C ALA A 4 10.61 6.63 14.59
N ILE A 5 10.07 7.83 14.83
CA ILE A 5 8.87 8.33 14.14
C ILE A 5 9.17 8.55 12.65
N THR A 6 10.34 9.12 12.30
CA THR A 6 10.70 9.32 10.89
C THR A 6 10.86 8.00 10.14
N ALA A 7 11.41 6.96 10.77
CA ALA A 7 11.52 5.63 10.15
C ALA A 7 10.14 4.99 9.91
N PHE A 8 9.24 5.12 10.87
CA PHE A 8 7.85 4.66 10.71
C PHE A 8 7.12 5.39 9.57
N ILE A 9 7.22 6.72 9.53
CA ILE A 9 6.61 7.53 8.47
C ILE A 9 7.22 7.20 7.11
N ALA A 10 8.55 7.08 7.02
CA ALA A 10 9.23 6.69 5.78
C ALA A 10 8.77 5.33 5.25
N GLY A 11 8.50 4.36 6.15
CA GLY A 11 7.93 3.06 5.80
C GLY A 11 6.54 3.19 5.17
N GLY A 12 5.67 4.03 5.75
CA GLY A 12 4.35 4.31 5.18
C GLY A 12 4.41 5.06 3.85
N SER A 13 5.31 6.04 3.73
CA SER A 13 5.46 6.86 2.52
C SER A 13 5.95 6.07 1.31
N LEU A 14 6.64 4.94 1.50
CA LEU A 14 7.07 4.06 0.40
C LEU A 14 5.88 3.61 -0.47
N LEU A 15 4.70 3.42 0.12
CA LEU A 15 3.49 3.03 -0.59
C LEU A 15 3.02 4.09 -1.60
N LEU A 16 3.38 5.36 -1.43
CA LEU A 16 3.03 6.41 -2.38
C LEU A 16 3.75 6.27 -3.72
N PHE A 17 4.88 5.56 -3.73
CA PHE A 17 5.66 5.26 -4.93
C PHE A 17 5.28 3.94 -5.58
N LEU A 18 4.53 3.10 -4.86
CA LEU A 18 4.04 1.80 -5.34
C LEU A 18 2.64 1.98 -5.92
N SER A 19 2.48 1.69 -7.20
CA SER A 19 1.15 1.70 -7.83
C SER A 19 0.24 0.58 -7.32
N GLN A 20 0.83 -0.51 -6.83
CA GLN A 20 0.15 -1.66 -6.24
C GLN A 20 1.02 -2.25 -5.12
N VAL A 21 0.39 -2.74 -4.06
CA VAL A 21 1.11 -3.40 -2.97
C VAL A 21 1.59 -4.77 -3.49
N PRO A 22 2.86 -5.16 -3.32
CA PRO A 22 3.35 -6.46 -3.79
C PRO A 22 2.62 -7.61 -3.10
N ASP A 23 2.18 -8.65 -3.81
CA ASP A 23 1.38 -9.76 -3.23
C ASP A 23 2.04 -10.41 -2.00
N ASN A 24 3.37 -10.50 -1.98
CA ASN A 24 4.14 -11.13 -0.91
C ASN A 24 4.66 -10.13 0.15
N TRP A 25 4.04 -8.96 0.27
CA TRP A 25 4.47 -7.89 1.16
C TRP A 25 4.54 -8.33 2.63
N VAL A 26 3.60 -9.17 3.07
CA VAL A 26 3.56 -9.71 4.45
C VAL A 26 4.81 -10.54 4.73
N HIS A 27 5.18 -11.44 3.81
CA HIS A 27 6.35 -12.30 3.95
C HIS A 27 7.64 -11.48 4.01
N LEU A 28 7.73 -10.43 3.19
CA LEU A 28 8.88 -9.51 3.20
C LEU A 28 9.01 -8.77 4.53
N CYS A 29 7.90 -8.24 5.07
CA CYS A 29 7.89 -7.58 6.37
C CYS A 29 8.27 -8.52 7.52
N VAL A 30 7.77 -9.75 7.51
CA VAL A 30 8.11 -10.76 8.51
C VAL A 30 9.59 -11.12 8.42
N PHE A 31 10.12 -11.35 7.22
CA PHE A 31 11.53 -11.65 7.02
C PHE A 31 12.44 -10.53 7.55
N ILE A 32 12.14 -9.27 7.23
CA ILE A 32 12.88 -8.11 7.74
C ILE A 32 12.78 -8.02 9.27
N GLY A 33 11.61 -8.28 9.84
CA GLY A 33 11.41 -8.31 11.29
C GLY A 33 12.25 -9.38 11.98
N VAL A 34 12.25 -10.60 11.45
CA VAL A 34 13.03 -11.73 11.98
C VAL A 34 14.53 -11.45 11.87
N CYS A 35 15.00 -10.97 10.72
CA CYS A 35 16.40 -10.58 10.53
C CYS A 35 16.83 -9.47 11.50
N SER A 36 15.95 -8.50 11.76
CA SER A 36 16.21 -7.43 12.72
C SER A 36 16.37 -7.96 14.15
N ILE A 37 15.48 -8.86 14.58
CA ILE A 37 15.54 -9.48 15.91
C ILE A 37 16.80 -10.35 16.05
N LEU A 38 17.13 -11.15 15.03
CA LEU A 38 18.36 -11.94 14.99
C LEU A 38 19.61 -11.07 15.07
N ALA A 39 19.65 -9.94 14.35
CA ALA A 39 20.78 -9.02 14.39
C ALA A 39 21.00 -8.43 15.79
N VAL A 40 19.93 -8.16 16.54
CA VAL A 40 20.01 -7.69 17.94
C VAL A 40 20.59 -8.77 18.86
N HIS A 41 20.25 -10.05 18.64
CA HIS A 41 20.73 -11.16 19.46
C HIS A 41 22.18 -11.57 19.15
N VAL A 42 22.59 -11.55 17.88
CA VAL A 42 23.94 -11.97 17.45
C VAL A 42 24.99 -10.88 17.72
N PHE A 43 24.61 -9.59 17.62
CA PHE A 43 25.55 -8.48 17.76
C PHE A 43 25.20 -7.54 18.93
N PRO A 44 25.12 -8.03 20.18
CA PRO A 44 24.71 -7.22 21.32
C PRO A 44 25.70 -6.10 21.66
N GLN A 45 26.98 -6.26 21.31
CA GLN A 45 28.05 -5.30 21.62
C GLN A 45 28.10 -4.10 20.67
N LEU A 46 27.47 -4.18 19.49
CA LEU A 46 27.46 -3.10 18.50
C LEU A 46 26.21 -2.24 18.65
N GLY A 47 26.31 -1.18 19.45
CA GLY A 47 25.20 -0.25 19.70
C GLY A 47 24.62 0.40 18.43
N LEU A 48 25.40 0.52 17.35
CA LEU A 48 24.92 0.98 16.04
C LEU A 48 24.02 -0.05 15.34
N VAL A 49 24.38 -1.34 15.37
CA VAL A 49 23.59 -2.42 14.75
C VAL A 49 22.23 -2.52 15.44
N LYS A 50 22.20 -2.45 16.78
CA LYS A 50 20.95 -2.43 17.54
C LYS A 50 20.06 -1.24 17.16
N LYS A 51 20.63 -0.05 16.97
CA LYS A 51 19.87 1.13 16.53
C LYS A 51 19.30 0.95 15.11
N LEU A 52 20.11 0.46 14.17
CA LEU A 52 19.66 0.20 12.79
C LEU A 52 18.59 -0.89 12.73
N ALA A 53 18.75 -1.96 13.52
CA ALA A 53 17.75 -3.03 13.63
C ALA A 53 16.41 -2.48 14.15
N VAL A 54 16.44 -1.67 15.22
CA VAL A 54 15.21 -1.03 15.73
C VAL A 54 14.57 -0.10 14.69
N LEU A 55 15.37 0.66 13.94
CA LEU A 55 14.86 1.52 12.86
C LEU A 55 14.24 0.70 11.72
N SER A 56 14.87 -0.41 11.30
CA SER A 56 14.32 -1.27 10.25
C SER A 56 13.03 -1.95 10.70
N LEU A 57 12.94 -2.34 11.97
CA LEU A 57 11.73 -2.92 12.55
C LEU A 57 10.58 -1.91 12.53
N LEU A 58 10.82 -0.67 12.97
CA LEU A 58 9.81 0.39 12.94
C LEU A 58 9.40 0.77 11.52
N PHE A 59 10.34 0.77 10.57
CA PHE A 59 10.05 0.97 9.15
C PHE A 59 9.14 -0.14 8.61
N ALA A 60 9.46 -1.41 8.89
CA ALA A 60 8.66 -2.56 8.46
C ALA A 60 7.24 -2.52 9.07
N VAL A 61 7.11 -2.15 10.34
CA VAL A 61 5.80 -1.99 11.01
C VAL A 61 5.00 -0.85 10.38
N GLY A 62 5.65 0.29 10.09
CA GLY A 62 5.02 1.42 9.41
C GLY A 62 4.52 1.07 8.01
N PHE A 63 5.34 0.37 7.23
CA PHE A 63 4.93 -0.15 5.93
C PHE A 63 3.76 -1.14 6.05
N ALA A 64 3.87 -2.14 6.92
CA ALA A 64 2.85 -3.19 7.08
C ALA A 64 1.49 -2.64 7.52
N TRP A 65 1.49 -1.68 8.46
CA TRP A 65 0.27 -1.02 8.90
C TRP A 65 -0.43 -0.27 7.76
N ASN A 66 0.33 0.51 6.99
CA ASN A 66 -0.24 1.28 5.89
C ASN A 66 -0.66 0.39 4.72
N ALA A 67 0.07 -0.69 4.44
CA ALA A 67 -0.28 -1.67 3.41
C ALA A 67 -1.60 -2.37 3.74
N ARG A 68 -1.74 -2.87 4.97
CA ARG A 68 -2.98 -3.48 5.47
C ARG A 68 -4.15 -2.50 5.44
N TYR A 69 -3.90 -1.24 5.80
CA TYR A 69 -4.92 -0.21 5.77
C TYR A 69 -5.37 0.11 4.34
N ALA A 70 -4.43 0.19 3.39
CA ALA A 70 -4.74 0.39 1.98
C ALA A 70 -5.57 -0.78 1.42
N GLU A 71 -5.15 -2.01 1.69
CA GLU A 71 -5.85 -3.24 1.29
C GLU A 71 -7.28 -3.29 1.83
N SER A 72 -7.46 -3.06 3.14
CA SER A 72 -8.80 -3.04 3.77
C SER A 72 -9.70 -1.92 3.23
N ARG A 73 -9.13 -0.80 2.78
CA ARG A 73 -9.89 0.29 2.13
C ARG A 73 -10.23 -0.03 0.68
N LEU A 74 -9.34 -0.72 -0.03
CA LEU A 74 -9.58 -1.17 -1.41
C LEU A 74 -10.66 -2.25 -1.44
N GLU A 75 -10.56 -3.29 -0.62
CA GLU A 75 -11.54 -4.39 -0.54
C GLU A 75 -12.98 -3.88 -0.34
N ASN A 76 -13.14 -2.77 0.37
CA ASN A 76 -14.44 -2.19 0.67
C ASN A 76 -15.02 -1.36 -0.50
N ILE A 77 -14.20 -0.94 -1.46
CA ILE A 77 -14.59 -0.06 -2.57
C ILE A 77 -14.63 -0.80 -3.91
N LEU A 78 -13.72 -1.75 -4.12
CA LEU A 78 -13.62 -2.54 -5.35
C LEU A 78 -12.98 -3.90 -5.03
N SER A 79 -13.56 -4.99 -5.51
CA SER A 79 -12.99 -6.33 -5.30
C SER A 79 -11.57 -6.39 -5.89
N ALA A 80 -10.60 -6.89 -5.12
CA ALA A 80 -9.19 -6.99 -5.54
C ALA A 80 -9.00 -7.74 -6.87
N GLU A 81 -9.92 -8.63 -7.23
CA GLU A 81 -9.93 -9.37 -8.50
C GLU A 81 -10.07 -8.50 -9.76
N LEU A 82 -10.53 -7.25 -9.60
CA LEU A 82 -10.73 -6.26 -10.66
C LEU A 82 -9.53 -5.31 -10.81
N GLU A 83 -8.58 -5.33 -9.87
CA GLU A 83 -7.39 -4.47 -9.96
C GLU A 83 -6.50 -4.92 -11.13
N GLY A 84 -6.12 -3.97 -12.00
CA GLY A 84 -5.31 -4.24 -13.19
C GLY A 84 -6.02 -4.97 -14.33
N LYS A 85 -7.30 -5.33 -14.19
CA LYS A 85 -8.12 -5.89 -15.28
C LYS A 85 -8.95 -4.81 -15.95
N GLU A 86 -9.17 -4.97 -17.26
CA GLU A 86 -10.16 -4.17 -17.97
C GLU A 86 -11.56 -4.64 -17.56
N PHE A 87 -12.42 -3.71 -17.13
CA PHE A 87 -13.81 -3.98 -16.84
C PHE A 87 -14.70 -2.82 -17.29
N THR A 88 -15.92 -3.16 -17.72
CA THR A 88 -16.89 -2.19 -18.21
C THR A 88 -17.81 -1.77 -17.07
N LEU A 89 -17.78 -0.49 -16.72
CA LEU A 89 -18.64 0.09 -15.68
C LEU A 89 -19.90 0.70 -16.31
N THR A 90 -21.09 0.28 -15.87
CA THR A 90 -22.35 0.95 -16.23
C THR A 90 -22.91 1.70 -15.01
N GLY A 91 -23.12 3.01 -15.16
CA GLY A 91 -23.56 3.87 -14.07
C GLY A 91 -24.08 5.21 -14.54
N ARG A 92 -24.44 6.07 -13.58
CA ARG A 92 -24.81 7.47 -13.84
C ARG A 92 -23.69 8.40 -13.42
N VAL A 93 -23.39 9.39 -14.25
CA VAL A 93 -22.45 10.46 -13.91
C VAL A 93 -23.09 11.32 -12.81
N ALA A 94 -22.45 11.38 -11.64
CA ALA A 94 -23.01 12.11 -10.49
C ALA A 94 -22.55 13.56 -10.43
N VAL A 95 -21.49 13.92 -11.15
CA VAL A 95 -20.91 15.27 -11.19
C VAL A 95 -20.49 15.59 -12.63
N LEU A 96 -20.68 16.83 -13.05
CA LEU A 96 -20.24 17.33 -14.35
C LEU A 96 -18.73 17.06 -14.57
N PRO A 97 -18.32 16.65 -15.78
CA PRO A 97 -16.91 16.42 -16.08
C PRO A 97 -16.12 17.71 -15.93
N GLN A 98 -14.94 17.61 -15.31
CA GLN A 98 -13.98 18.72 -15.35
C GLN A 98 -13.19 18.63 -16.64
N VAL A 99 -13.31 19.65 -17.49
CA VAL A 99 -12.61 19.72 -18.77
C VAL A 99 -11.20 20.23 -18.52
N GLY A 100 -10.19 19.42 -18.87
CA GLY A 100 -8.79 19.81 -18.88
C GLY A 100 -8.18 19.66 -20.27
N PRO A 101 -6.92 20.10 -20.47
CA PRO A 101 -6.23 20.02 -21.76
C PRO A 101 -6.02 18.59 -22.30
N LEU A 102 -6.15 17.57 -21.44
CA LEU A 102 -6.07 16.14 -21.79
C LEU A 102 -7.46 15.48 -21.97
N GLY A 103 -8.54 16.26 -21.95
CA GLY A 103 -9.91 15.77 -22.08
C GLY A 103 -10.76 15.94 -20.81
N ALA A 104 -11.98 15.41 -20.88
CA ALA A 104 -12.97 15.47 -19.80
C ALA A 104 -12.71 14.40 -18.72
N LYS A 105 -12.41 14.83 -17.49
CA LYS A 105 -12.24 13.91 -16.35
C LYS A 105 -13.53 13.83 -15.54
N PHE A 106 -14.12 12.63 -15.49
CA PHE A 106 -15.28 12.36 -14.65
C PHE A 106 -14.81 12.01 -13.25
N LEU A 107 -15.07 12.89 -12.27
CA LEU A 107 -14.59 12.69 -10.89
C LEU A 107 -15.43 11.71 -10.07
N ARG A 108 -16.71 11.53 -10.40
CA ARG A 108 -17.61 10.68 -9.62
C ARG A 108 -18.68 10.03 -10.49
N LEU A 109 -18.63 8.70 -10.57
CA LEU A 109 -19.64 7.86 -11.19
C LEU A 109 -20.40 7.11 -10.09
N ARG A 110 -21.73 7.11 -10.17
CA ARG A 110 -22.56 6.25 -9.32
C ARG A 110 -22.79 4.95 -10.08
N LEU A 111 -22.18 3.89 -9.57
CA LEU A 111 -22.27 2.54 -10.11
C LEU A 111 -23.71 2.01 -10.01
N ILE A 112 -24.20 1.43 -11.10
CA ILE A 112 -25.50 0.73 -11.15
C ILE A 112 -25.28 -0.77 -11.37
N LYS A 113 -24.33 -1.14 -12.24
CA LYS A 113 -23.97 -2.54 -12.48
C LYS A 113 -22.50 -2.65 -12.92
N LEU A 114 -21.80 -3.64 -12.38
CA LEU A 114 -20.43 -4.00 -12.74
C LEU A 114 -20.51 -5.24 -13.64
N ALA A 115 -20.05 -5.14 -14.88
CA ALA A 115 -20.01 -6.26 -15.82
C ALA A 115 -18.55 -6.62 -16.09
N LEU A 116 -18.15 -7.83 -15.68
CA LEU A 116 -16.89 -8.42 -16.08
C LEU A 116 -17.01 -8.85 -17.54
N GLU A 117 -16.31 -8.16 -18.42
CA GLU A 117 -16.25 -8.52 -19.83
C GLU A 117 -15.35 -9.74 -20.00
N LYS A 118 -15.94 -10.94 -19.96
CA LYS A 118 -15.28 -12.16 -20.42
C LYS A 118 -15.18 -12.07 -21.95
N ARG A 119 -14.04 -11.61 -22.47
CA ARG A 119 -13.73 -11.85 -23.89
C ARG A 119 -13.44 -13.36 -24.10
N PRO A 120 -13.97 -13.96 -25.16
CA PRO A 120 -13.71 -15.36 -25.54
C PRO A 120 -12.28 -15.59 -26.01
#